data_AF-A0AAV0WVB3-F1
#
_entry.id   AF-A0AAV0WVB3-F1
#
_cell.length_a   1.000
_cell.length_b   1.000
_cell.length_c   1.000
_cell.angle_alpha   90.00
_cell.angle_beta   90.00
_cell.angle_gamma   90.00
#
_symmetry.space_group_name_H-M   'P 1'
#
loop_
_entity.id
_entity.type
_entity.pdbx_description
1 polymer ?
#
loop_
_entity_poly.entity_id
_entity_poly.type
_entity_poly.pdbx_seq_one_letter_code
_entity_poly.pdbx_strand_id
1 'polypeptide(L)'
;MARQATGPNEHPSNKCYSSKPEAQFVNLKSRGGLTYPNDFIFGLLTAVEKSFVTHCEDNDVFLLTLDDFFNNNKLINFPCIQHKTYILTTVISNFIIMRMRQYSLITNKNTTKVNAKKKKLSKLVPT
;
A
#
# COMPACT_ATOMS: atom_id res chain seq x y z
N MET A 1 6.05 -57.24 16.77
CA MET A 1 6.30 -56.35 17.92
C MET A 1 7.56 -55.57 17.60
N ALA A 2 7.64 -54.24 17.55
CA ALA A 2 6.80 -53.19 18.11
C ALA A 2 6.61 -52.06 17.10
N ARG A 3 5.46 -51.41 17.18
CA ARG A 3 5.15 -50.13 16.51
C ARG A 3 5.84 -49.00 17.28
N GLN A 4 6.43 -48.05 16.58
CA GLN A 4 6.53 -46.69 17.06
C GLN A 4 6.00 -45.75 15.99
N ALA A 5 4.95 -45.02 16.37
CA ALA A 5 4.38 -43.90 15.65
C ALA A 5 4.99 -42.62 16.20
N THR A 6 5.28 -41.64 15.34
CA THR A 6 4.70 -40.27 15.29
C THR A 6 5.58 -39.41 14.38
N GLY A 7 4.93 -38.63 13.49
CA GLY A 7 5.60 -37.74 12.54
C GLY A 7 6.31 -36.52 13.17
N PRO A 8 6.67 -35.54 12.34
CA PRO A 8 5.64 -34.57 11.98
C PRO A 8 5.39 -34.50 10.48
N ASN A 9 4.13 -34.22 10.15
CA ASN A 9 3.69 -33.76 8.84
C ASN A 9 4.64 -32.68 8.31
N GLU A 10 5.36 -32.98 7.24
CA GLU A 10 5.92 -31.96 6.37
C GLU A 10 4.73 -31.27 5.68
N HIS A 11 4.19 -30.25 6.33
CA HIS A 11 3.42 -29.22 5.64
C HIS A 11 4.29 -28.70 4.49
N PRO A 12 3.73 -28.50 3.27
CA PRO A 12 4.51 -28.05 2.13
C PRO A 12 5.22 -26.77 2.56
N SER A 13 6.54 -26.79 2.53
CA SER A 13 7.40 -25.70 2.97
C SER A 13 6.80 -24.39 2.47
N ASN A 14 6.36 -23.52 3.40
CA ASN A 14 6.01 -22.15 3.05
C ASN A 14 7.27 -21.58 2.40
N LYS A 15 7.31 -21.54 1.06
CA LYS A 15 8.46 -21.06 0.32
C LYS A 15 8.65 -19.60 0.72
N CYS A 16 9.63 -19.36 1.58
CA CYS A 16 10.04 -18.04 2.01
C CYS A 16 10.99 -17.52 0.94
N TYR A 17 10.48 -16.73 0.00
CA TYR A 17 11.28 -16.25 -1.13
C TYR A 17 12.17 -15.05 -0.75
N SER A 18 11.90 -14.38 0.37
CA SER A 18 12.73 -13.31 0.93
C SER A 18 12.44 -13.13 2.41
N SER A 19 13.47 -12.99 3.25
CA SER A 19 13.36 -12.76 4.70
C SER A 19 13.17 -11.29 5.09
N LYS A 20 13.12 -10.39 4.10
CA LYS A 20 13.00 -8.95 4.33
C LYS A 20 11.59 -8.57 4.85
N PRO A 21 11.47 -7.53 5.70
CA PRO A 21 10.17 -7.12 6.23
C PRO A 21 9.18 -6.68 5.14
N GLU A 22 9.66 -6.05 4.06
CA GLU A 22 8.83 -5.63 2.92
C GLU A 22 8.20 -6.83 2.18
N ALA A 23 8.85 -7.99 2.27
CA ALA A 23 8.41 -9.23 1.65
C ALA A 23 7.44 -10.03 2.52
N GLN A 24 7.27 -9.67 3.80
CA GLN A 24 6.47 -10.45 4.77
C GLN A 24 5.03 -10.65 4.31
N PHE A 25 4.39 -9.59 3.80
CA PHE A 25 3.00 -9.67 3.35
C PHE A 25 2.85 -10.50 2.07
N VAL A 26 3.81 -10.36 1.13
CA VAL A 26 3.86 -11.16 -0.09
C VAL A 26 4.10 -12.62 0.26
N ASN A 27 4.98 -12.94 1.19
CA ASN A 27 5.19 -14.31 1.68
C ASN A 27 3.91 -14.90 2.29
N LEU A 28 3.14 -14.09 3.01
CA LEU A 28 1.91 -14.55 3.67
C LEU A 28 0.73 -14.72 2.71
N LYS A 29 0.64 -13.88 1.68
CA LYS A 29 -0.54 -13.79 0.80
C LYS A 29 -0.32 -14.34 -0.60
N SER A 30 0.92 -14.33 -1.08
CA SER A 30 1.24 -14.87 -2.39
C SER A 30 1.24 -16.39 -2.29
N ARG A 31 0.31 -17.03 -2.98
CA ARG A 31 0.41 -18.45 -3.32
C ARG A 31 1.47 -18.66 -4.43
N GLY A 32 2.57 -17.90 -4.39
CA GLY A 32 3.60 -17.82 -5.43
C GLY A 32 3.29 -16.93 -6.64
N GLY A 33 2.11 -16.28 -6.69
CA GLY A 33 1.66 -15.52 -7.88
C GLY A 33 1.85 -13.99 -7.81
N LEU A 34 2.37 -13.45 -6.72
CA LEU A 34 2.61 -12.00 -6.58
C LEU A 34 4.09 -11.71 -6.73
N THR A 35 4.40 -10.56 -7.33
CA THR A 35 5.76 -10.07 -7.46
C THR A 35 6.25 -9.46 -6.16
N TYR A 36 7.52 -9.70 -5.83
CA TYR A 36 8.17 -9.02 -4.72
C TYR A 36 8.54 -7.59 -5.12
N PRO A 37 8.24 -6.58 -4.30
CA PRO A 37 8.67 -5.23 -4.58
C PRO A 37 10.21 -5.16 -4.53
N ASN A 38 10.79 -4.48 -5.50
CA ASN A 38 12.20 -4.10 -5.47
C ASN A 38 12.42 -3.09 -4.32
N ASP A 39 13.46 -3.27 -3.50
CA ASP A 39 13.81 -2.37 -2.39
C ASP A 39 13.79 -0.88 -2.79
N PHE A 40 14.32 -0.56 -3.97
CA PHE A 40 14.32 0.80 -4.51
C PHE A 40 12.89 1.33 -4.71
N ILE A 41 12.03 0.53 -5.34
CA ILE A 41 10.64 0.90 -5.60
C ILE A 41 9.88 1.00 -4.28
N PHE A 42 10.10 0.08 -3.34
CA PHE A 42 9.48 0.14 -2.03
C PHE A 42 9.86 1.41 -1.28
N GLY A 43 11.16 1.75 -1.23
CA GLY A 43 11.65 2.98 -0.61
C GLY A 43 11.08 4.23 -1.28
N LEU A 44 11.07 4.26 -2.62
CA LEU A 44 10.48 5.34 -3.40
C LEU A 44 9.01 5.55 -3.06
N LEU A 45 8.19 4.49 -3.15
CA LEU A 45 6.75 4.58 -2.88
C LEU A 45 6.44 4.91 -1.42
N THR A 46 7.26 4.44 -0.48
CA THR A 46 7.13 4.79 0.94
C THR A 46 7.37 6.28 1.17
N ALA A 47 8.34 6.88 0.48
CA ALA A 47 8.58 8.32 0.55
C ALA A 47 7.42 9.12 -0.06
N VAL A 48 6.88 8.68 -1.20
CA VAL A 48 5.70 9.31 -1.81
C VAL A 48 4.47 9.18 -0.91
N GLU A 49 4.25 8.02 -0.27
CA GLU A 49 3.13 7.83 0.67
C GLU A 49 3.22 8.78 1.87
N LYS A 50 4.42 9.07 2.38
CA LYS A 50 4.60 10.03 3.48
C LYS A 50 4.11 11.43 3.08
N SER A 51 4.50 11.90 1.89
CA SER A 51 4.02 13.17 1.33
C SER A 51 2.52 13.12 0.99
N PHE A 52 2.00 11.97 0.57
CA PHE A 52 0.56 11.85 0.32
C PHE A 52 -0.26 12.01 1.60
N VAL A 53 0.16 11.39 2.70
CA VAL A 53 -0.57 11.43 3.98
C VAL A 53 -0.68 12.86 4.52
N THR A 54 0.31 13.71 4.30
CA THR A 54 0.26 15.12 4.74
C THR A 54 -0.74 15.94 3.93
N HIS A 55 -0.98 15.58 2.67
CA HIS A 55 -1.81 16.36 1.73
C HIS A 55 -3.13 15.69 1.34
N CYS A 56 -3.48 14.54 1.93
CA CYS A 56 -4.61 13.73 1.49
C CYS A 56 -5.99 14.39 1.64
N GLU A 57 -6.10 15.46 2.44
CA GLU A 57 -7.31 16.24 2.65
C GLU A 57 -7.31 17.57 1.89
N ASP A 58 -6.21 17.92 1.22
CA ASP A 58 -6.11 19.14 0.43
C ASP A 58 -6.88 19.02 -0.90
N ASN A 59 -7.21 20.16 -1.51
CA ASN A 59 -7.90 20.16 -2.81
C ASN A 59 -6.99 19.67 -3.95
N ASP A 60 -5.71 20.05 -3.91
CA ASP A 60 -4.73 19.73 -4.94
C ASP A 60 -3.71 18.70 -4.46
N VAL A 61 -4.24 17.56 -3.98
CA VAL A 61 -3.44 16.47 -3.39
C VAL A 61 -2.30 16.05 -4.33
N PHE A 62 -2.56 16.00 -5.64
CA PHE A 62 -1.60 15.47 -6.60
C PHE A 62 -0.35 16.36 -6.71
N LEU A 63 -0.53 17.65 -6.98
CA LEU A 63 0.60 18.56 -7.14
C LEU A 63 1.32 18.79 -5.81
N LEU A 64 0.57 18.97 -4.71
CA LEU A 64 1.17 19.16 -3.39
C LEU A 64 2.00 17.95 -2.94
N THR A 65 1.52 16.72 -3.20
CA THR A 65 2.29 15.50 -2.90
C THR A 65 3.58 15.43 -3.72
N LEU A 66 3.53 15.79 -5.01
CA LEU A 66 4.71 15.78 -5.87
C LEU A 66 5.75 16.81 -5.42
N ASP A 67 5.31 18.04 -5.16
CA ASP A 67 6.18 19.12 -4.74
C ASP A 67 6.85 18.79 -3.41
N ASP A 68 6.08 18.36 -2.41
CA ASP A 68 6.62 17.94 -1.11
C ASP A 68 7.61 16.76 -1.26
N PHE A 69 7.26 15.76 -2.07
CA PHE A 69 8.13 14.62 -2.32
C PHE A 69 9.48 15.06 -2.90
N PHE A 70 9.50 15.89 -3.95
CA PHE A 70 10.75 16.33 -4.59
C PHE A 70 11.52 17.34 -3.74
N ASN A 71 10.84 18.16 -2.93
CA ASN A 71 11.50 19.05 -1.97
C ASN A 71 12.27 18.27 -0.90
N ASN A 72 11.70 17.16 -0.43
CA ASN A 72 12.29 16.31 0.61
C ASN A 72 13.25 15.24 0.06
N ASN A 73 13.15 14.87 -1.22
CA ASN A 73 13.93 13.79 -1.83
C ASN A 73 14.71 14.27 -3.07
N LYS A 74 15.66 15.19 -2.86
CA LYS A 74 16.46 15.81 -3.94
C LYS A 74 17.34 14.83 -4.74
N LEU A 75 17.70 13.69 -4.14
CA LEU A 75 18.59 12.69 -4.74
C LEU A 75 17.88 11.35 -4.87
N ILE A 76 17.44 11.03 -6.09
CA ILE A 76 16.94 9.71 -6.47
C ILE A 76 18.00 9.01 -7.31
N ASN A 77 18.67 8.01 -6.73
CA ASN A 77 19.68 7.21 -7.43
C ASN A 77 18.99 6.16 -8.30
N PHE A 78 18.96 6.41 -9.62
CA PHE A 78 18.37 5.48 -10.59
C PHE A 78 19.43 5.07 -11.60
N PRO A 79 19.61 3.76 -11.87
CA PRO A 79 20.77 3.24 -12.61
C PRO A 79 20.78 3.63 -14.09
N CYS A 80 19.64 4.00 -14.68
CA CYS A 80 19.53 4.34 -16.10
C CYS A 80 19.09 5.79 -16.31
N ILE A 81 20.02 6.66 -16.71
CA ILE A 81 19.77 8.09 -16.89
C ILE A 81 18.70 8.34 -17.97
N GLN A 82 18.75 7.60 -19.08
CA GLN A 82 17.85 7.79 -20.23
C GLN A 82 16.38 7.53 -19.88
N HIS A 83 16.11 6.48 -19.11
CA HIS A 83 14.75 6.08 -18.76
C HIS A 83 14.28 6.63 -17.40
N LYS A 84 15.18 7.25 -16.62
CA LYS A 84 14.92 7.74 -15.26
C LYS A 84 13.67 8.58 -15.19
N THR A 85 13.60 9.65 -15.98
CA THR A 85 12.49 10.61 -15.94
C THR A 85 11.17 9.93 -16.28
N TYR A 86 11.13 9.20 -17.39
CA TYR A 86 9.91 8.52 -17.83
C TYR A 86 9.41 7.50 -16.80
N ILE A 87 10.29 6.64 -16.30
CA ILE A 87 9.93 5.59 -15.35
C ILE A 87 9.48 6.20 -14.02
N LEU A 88 10.23 7.15 -13.46
CA LEU A 88 9.88 7.78 -12.19
C LEU A 88 8.55 8.54 -12.29
N THR A 89 8.37 9.36 -13.33
CA THR A 89 7.11 10.07 -13.54
C THR A 89 5.94 9.11 -13.64
N THR A 90 6.10 8.01 -14.39
CA THR A 90 5.05 7.00 -14.56
C THR A 90 4.71 6.30 -13.25
N VAL A 91 5.72 5.86 -12.51
CA VAL A 91 5.55 5.15 -11.24
C VAL A 91 4.90 6.05 -10.20
N ILE A 92 5.42 7.27 -10.01
CA ILE A 92 4.94 8.21 -8.99
C ILE A 92 3.52 8.69 -9.34
N SER A 93 3.27 9.10 -10.58
CA SER A 93 1.94 9.57 -11.00
C SER A 93 0.89 8.49 -10.82
N ASN A 94 1.16 7.26 -11.30
CA ASN A 94 0.22 6.16 -11.14
C ASN A 94 -0.02 5.83 -9.66
N PHE A 95 1.02 5.85 -8.83
CA PHE A 95 0.89 5.60 -7.41
C PHE A 95 -0.05 6.63 -6.74
N ILE A 96 0.19 7.93 -6.96
CA ILE A 96 -0.64 8.99 -6.35
C ILE A 96 -2.09 8.86 -6.82
N ILE A 97 -2.34 8.66 -8.11
CA ILE A 97 -3.69 8.50 -8.66
C ILE A 97 -4.40 7.29 -8.03
N MET A 98 -3.72 6.14 -7.93
CA MET A 98 -4.27 4.96 -7.28
C MET A 98 -4.56 5.22 -5.81
N ARG A 99 -3.66 5.94 -5.12
CA ARG A 99 -3.77 6.21 -3.70
C ARG A 99 -4.91 7.17 -3.36
N MET A 100 -5.11 8.21 -4.17
CA MET A 100 -6.28 9.10 -4.09
C MET A 100 -7.58 8.31 -4.23
N ARG A 101 -7.68 7.42 -5.23
CA ARG A 101 -8.86 6.56 -5.42
C ARG A 101 -9.12 5.68 -4.20
N GLN A 102 -8.09 5.04 -3.66
CA GLN A 102 -8.20 4.22 -2.44
C GLN A 102 -8.67 5.06 -1.26
N TYR A 103 -8.11 6.26 -1.08
CA TYR A 103 -8.51 7.18 -0.02
C TYR A 103 -9.99 7.55 -0.12
N SER A 104 -10.45 8.02 -1.29
CA SER A 104 -11.87 8.35 -1.52
C SER A 104 -12.80 7.16 -1.27
N LEU A 105 -12.43 5.96 -1.72
CA LEU A 105 -13.22 4.75 -1.50
C LEU A 105 -13.36 4.41 0.00
N ILE A 106 -12.29 4.55 0.78
CA ILE A 106 -12.30 4.30 2.23
C ILE A 106 -13.14 5.36 2.94
N THR A 107 -12.91 6.64 2.64
CA THR A 107 -13.63 7.76 3.24
C THR A 107 -15.13 7.66 2.97
N ASN A 108 -15.53 7.38 1.73
CA ASN A 108 -16.94 7.20 1.36
C ASN A 108 -17.59 6.03 2.13
N LYS A 109 -16.91 4.88 2.22
CA LYS A 109 -17.41 3.74 3.01
C LYS A 109 -17.60 4.09 4.47
N ASN A 110 -16.70 4.88 5.06
CA ASN A 110 -16.80 5.32 6.45
C ASN A 110 -17.96 6.30 6.65
N THR A 111 -18.13 7.27 5.74
CA THR A 111 -19.26 8.21 5.75
C THR A 111 -20.61 7.50 5.64
N THR A 112 -20.74 6.50 4.76
CA THR A 112 -21.98 5.69 4.66
C THR A 112 -22.33 5.00 5.99
N LYS A 113 -21.32 4.44 6.68
CA LYS A 113 -21.54 3.83 8.01
C LYS A 113 -22.03 4.84 9.04
N VAL A 114 -21.46 6.05 9.05
CA VAL A 114 -21.88 7.13 9.95
C VAL A 114 -23.32 7.56 9.65
N ASN A 115 -23.66 7.75 8.37
CA ASN A 115 -25.01 8.14 7.95
C ASN A 115 -26.05 7.08 8.30
N ALA A 116 -25.72 5.79 8.13
CA ALA A 116 -26.58 4.69 8.52
C ALA A 116 -26.87 4.71 10.04
N LYS A 117 -25.87 5.00 10.88
CA LYS A 117 -26.05 5.15 12.33
C LYS A 117 -26.95 6.35 12.66
N LYS A 118 -26.68 7.52 12.08
CA LYS A 118 -27.50 8.74 12.27
C LYS A 118 -28.97 8.51 11.88
N LYS A 119 -29.22 7.84 10.75
CA LYS A 119 -30.58 7.49 10.29
C LYS A 119 -31.31 6.52 11.22
N LYS A 120 -30.59 5.62 11.91
CA LYS A 120 -31.21 4.76 12.92
C LYS A 120 -31.61 5.56 14.16
N LEU A 121 -30.72 6.42 14.64
CA LEU A 121 -30.98 7.27 15.82
C LEU A 121 -32.15 8.25 15.59
N SER A 122 -32.25 8.86 14.41
CA SER A 122 -33.33 9.80 14.10
C SER A 122 -34.73 9.18 14.14
N LYS A 123 -34.84 7.85 13.98
CA LYS A 123 -36.13 7.13 14.08
C LYS A 123 -36.55 6.82 15.53
N LEU A 124 -35.65 7.00 16.49
CA LEU A 124 -35.90 6.72 17.92
C LEU A 124 -36.34 7.97 18.69
N VAL A 125 -36.27 9.15 18.07
CA VAL A 125 -36.79 10.39 18.64
C VAL A 125 -38.26 10.51 18.20
N PRO A 126 -39.22 10.61 19.14
CA PRO A 126 -40.60 10.91 18.78
C PRO A 126 -40.66 12.33 18.22
N THR A 127 -41.18 12.46 17.00
CA THR A 127 -41.52 13.75 16.38
C THR A 127 -42.81 14.30 16.93
#